data_AF-A0A7S1ZRE9-F1
#
_entry.id   AF-A0A7S1ZRE9-F1
#
_cell.length_a   1.000
_cell.length_b   1.000
_cell.length_c   1.000
_cell.angle_alpha   90.00
_cell.angle_beta   90.00
_cell.angle_gamma   90.00
#
_symmetry.space_group_name_H-M   'P 1'
#
loop_
_entity.id
_entity.type
_entity.pdbx_description
1 polymer ?
#
loop_
_entity_poly.entity_id
_entity_poly.type
_entity_poly.pdbx_seq_one_letter_code
_entity_poly.pdbx_strand_id
1 'polypeptide(L)'
;RIGAFREAFPETPWIFVYRDPVQVMMSHLKEKGRGKAVCLRSMKMPDRDLKDLVRSRGGSMKSLTNEEFCAAHLATLCEAAIENSKLSPKLGRMVNYEGLLNNLVDDIIPHHFLKTDKLDSSAKQRIEEVSQRYSKGRGNAKEWEEDSQLKEDKAWPEIHVAAAKYLQPVFEKLKTR
;
A
#
# COMPACT_ATOMS: atom_id res chain seq x y z
N ARG A 1 -4.90 -11.09 3.97
CA ARG A 1 -4.82 -11.90 5.21
C ARG A 1 -3.35 -12.19 5.51
N ILE A 2 -2.67 -11.33 6.29
CA ILE A 2 -1.24 -11.53 6.64
C ILE A 2 -1.08 -12.67 7.66
N GLY A 3 -2.04 -12.85 8.57
CA GLY A 3 -2.00 -13.92 9.57
C GLY A 3 -1.81 -15.33 8.98
N ALA A 4 -2.51 -15.66 7.90
CA ALA A 4 -2.36 -16.96 7.23
C ALA A 4 -0.94 -17.18 6.68
N PHE A 5 -0.28 -16.12 6.17
CA PHE A 5 1.11 -16.23 5.75
C PHE A 5 2.07 -16.39 6.93
N ARG A 6 1.80 -15.75 8.06
CA ARG A 6 2.59 -15.97 9.29
C ARG A 6 2.41 -17.38 9.84
N GLU A 7 1.21 -17.95 9.75
CA GLU A 7 0.99 -19.35 10.18
C GLU A 7 1.73 -20.33 9.27
N ALA A 8 1.69 -20.12 7.95
CA ALA A 8 2.37 -20.98 6.99
C ALA A 8 3.90 -20.76 6.96
N PHE A 9 4.36 -19.54 7.20
CA PHE A 9 5.74 -19.10 7.11
C PHE A 9 6.14 -18.24 8.32
N PRO A 10 6.22 -18.84 9.52
CA PRO A 10 6.35 -18.09 10.78
C PRO A 10 7.64 -17.30 10.92
N GLU A 11 8.70 -17.71 10.23
CA GLU A 11 10.02 -17.07 10.30
C GLU A 11 10.33 -16.15 9.12
N THR A 12 9.43 -16.05 8.14
CA THR A 12 9.69 -15.28 6.93
C THR A 12 9.59 -13.78 7.20
N PRO A 13 10.67 -13.01 7.02
CA PRO A 13 10.59 -11.56 7.07
C PRO A 13 9.72 -11.02 5.94
N TRP A 14 9.00 -9.94 6.19
CA TRP A 14 8.12 -9.29 5.23
C TRP A 14 8.15 -7.78 5.38
N ILE A 15 7.76 -7.09 4.31
CA ILE A 15 7.54 -5.65 4.31
C ILE A 15 6.12 -5.34 3.86
N PHE A 16 5.54 -4.28 4.41
CA PHE A 16 4.33 -3.66 3.88
C PHE A 16 4.69 -2.28 3.36
N VAL A 17 4.60 -2.13 2.04
CA VAL A 17 4.89 -0.87 1.38
C VAL A 17 3.64 0.00 1.38
N TYR A 18 3.75 1.21 1.90
CA TYR A 18 2.68 2.19 1.93
C TYR A 18 3.07 3.45 1.15
N ARG A 19 2.07 4.16 0.64
CA ARG A 19 2.24 5.38 -0.16
C ARG A 19 1.12 6.35 0.22
N ASP A 20 1.29 7.61 -0.15
CA ASP A 20 0.27 8.64 -0.03
C ASP A 20 -1.15 8.11 -0.38
N PRO A 21 -2.14 8.31 0.51
CA PRO A 21 -3.50 7.81 0.33
C PRO A 21 -4.17 8.21 -0.98
N VAL A 22 -4.04 9.47 -1.40
CA VAL A 22 -4.67 10.00 -2.62
C VAL A 22 -4.04 9.33 -3.84
N GLN A 23 -2.71 9.24 -3.87
CA GLN A 23 -1.99 8.59 -4.97
C GLN A 23 -2.34 7.09 -5.10
N VAL A 24 -2.52 6.38 -3.98
CA VAL A 24 -2.96 4.98 -3.98
C VAL A 24 -4.38 4.86 -4.54
N MET A 25 -5.31 5.70 -4.07
CA MET A 25 -6.69 5.72 -4.55
C MET A 25 -6.77 6.03 -6.04
N MET A 26 -6.00 7.01 -6.52
CA MET A 26 -5.91 7.35 -7.94
C MET A 26 -5.34 6.22 -8.79
N SER A 27 -4.40 5.42 -8.26
CA SER A 27 -3.92 4.22 -8.97
C SER A 27 -4.99 3.13 -9.10
N HIS A 28 -6.00 3.11 -8.23
CA HIS A 28 -7.08 2.12 -8.25
C HIS A 28 -8.27 2.58 -9.10
N LEU A 29 -8.80 3.76 -8.81
CA LEU A 29 -10.02 4.27 -9.42
C LEU A 29 -9.76 4.78 -10.85
N LYS A 30 -8.58 5.40 -11.09
CA LYS A 30 -8.07 5.95 -12.36
C LYS A 30 -8.92 7.03 -13.03
N GLU A 31 -10.24 6.84 -13.08
CA GLU A 31 -11.22 7.69 -13.73
C GLU A 31 -12.50 7.71 -12.90
N LYS A 32 -13.09 8.90 -12.75
CA LYS A 32 -14.33 9.10 -11.98
C LYS A 32 -15.49 8.31 -12.59
N GLY A 33 -16.27 7.66 -11.74
CA GLY A 33 -17.47 6.90 -12.14
C GLY A 33 -17.21 5.49 -12.72
N ARG A 34 -15.95 5.05 -12.88
CA ARG A 34 -15.66 3.68 -13.33
C ARG A 34 -15.59 2.69 -12.17
N GLY A 35 -16.61 1.82 -12.06
CA GLY A 35 -16.72 0.78 -11.01
C GLY A 35 -15.84 -0.47 -11.18
N LYS A 36 -14.75 -0.44 -11.97
CA LYS A 36 -13.90 -1.62 -12.25
C LYS A 36 -12.62 -1.69 -11.39
N ALA A 37 -12.46 -0.78 -10.44
CA ALA A 37 -11.27 -0.73 -9.58
C ALA A 37 -11.16 -1.98 -8.69
N VAL A 38 -9.92 -2.43 -8.44
CA VAL A 38 -9.64 -3.64 -7.63
C VAL A 38 -10.17 -3.49 -6.21
N CYS A 39 -10.09 -2.28 -5.64
CA CYS A 39 -10.58 -2.00 -4.28
C CYS A 39 -12.12 -2.08 -4.15
N LEU A 40 -12.86 -2.15 -5.26
CA LEU A 40 -14.32 -2.24 -5.27
C LEU A 40 -14.82 -3.68 -5.42
N ARG A 41 -13.93 -4.66 -5.62
CA ARG A 41 -14.32 -6.06 -5.92
C ARG A 41 -15.18 -6.69 -4.82
N SER A 42 -14.91 -6.37 -3.57
CA SER A 42 -15.65 -6.88 -2.41
C SER A 42 -16.87 -6.02 -2.04
N MET A 43 -17.23 -4.99 -2.83
CA MET A 43 -18.31 -4.06 -2.46
C MET A 43 -19.66 -4.72 -2.26
N LYS A 44 -19.96 -5.78 -3.01
CA LYS A 44 -21.21 -6.55 -2.85
C LYS A 44 -21.22 -7.43 -1.59
N MET A 45 -20.04 -7.87 -1.13
CA MET A 45 -19.87 -8.75 0.02
C MET A 45 -18.67 -8.30 0.84
N PRO A 46 -18.80 -7.18 1.58
CA PRO A 46 -17.69 -6.64 2.35
C PRO A 46 -17.37 -7.52 3.56
N ASP A 47 -16.08 -7.67 3.82
CA ASP A 47 -15.57 -8.37 4.99
C ASP A 47 -15.98 -7.67 6.29
N ARG A 48 -15.96 -8.43 7.40
CA ARG A 48 -16.34 -7.92 8.73
C ARG A 48 -15.50 -6.72 9.16
N ASP A 49 -14.18 -6.80 9.00
CA ASP A 49 -13.25 -5.73 9.41
C ASP A 49 -13.56 -4.41 8.71
N LEU A 50 -13.96 -4.46 7.44
CA LEU A 50 -14.39 -3.27 6.70
C LEU A 50 -15.69 -2.70 7.26
N LYS A 51 -16.68 -3.55 7.55
CA LYS A 51 -17.95 -3.12 8.17
C LYS A 51 -17.71 -2.45 9.53
N ASP A 52 -16.83 -3.03 10.34
CA ASP A 52 -16.50 -2.53 11.67
C ASP A 52 -15.71 -1.22 11.59
N LEU A 53 -14.76 -1.10 10.66
CA LEU A 53 -14.06 0.17 10.37
C LEU A 53 -15.03 1.26 9.89
N VAL A 54 -15.93 0.95 8.96
CA VAL A 54 -16.90 1.93 8.45
C VAL A 54 -17.80 2.43 9.58
N ARG A 55 -18.27 1.52 10.45
CA ARG A 55 -19.08 1.86 11.62
C ARG A 55 -18.31 2.72 12.62
N SER A 56 -17.05 2.39 12.91
CA SER A 56 -16.23 3.14 13.87
C SER A 56 -15.93 4.57 13.41
N ARG A 57 -16.02 4.83 12.10
CA ARG A 57 -15.91 6.16 11.48
C ARG A 57 -17.25 6.85 11.23
N GLY A 58 -18.33 6.37 11.85
CA GLY A 58 -19.67 6.94 11.72
C GLY A 58 -20.32 6.76 10.35
N GLY A 59 -19.80 5.86 9.51
CA GLY A 59 -20.34 5.57 8.18
C GLY A 59 -21.35 4.42 8.18
N SER A 60 -22.03 4.26 7.04
CA SER A 60 -22.93 3.13 6.78
C SER A 60 -22.55 2.46 5.47
N MET A 61 -22.44 1.13 5.49
CA MET A 61 -22.13 0.33 4.30
C MET A 61 -23.11 0.56 3.14
N LYS A 62 -24.37 0.88 3.45
CA LYS A 62 -25.42 1.08 2.43
C LYS A 62 -25.28 2.40 1.66
N SER A 63 -24.53 3.36 2.21
CA SER A 63 -24.43 4.72 1.66
C SER A 63 -23.03 5.06 1.16
N LEU A 64 -22.08 4.12 1.19
CA LEU A 64 -20.72 4.42 0.74
C LEU A 64 -20.68 4.65 -0.75
N THR A 65 -20.01 5.74 -1.14
CA THR A 65 -19.58 5.92 -2.53
C THR A 65 -18.47 4.94 -2.88
N ASN A 66 -18.10 4.87 -4.16
CA ASN A 66 -16.96 4.07 -4.60
C ASN A 66 -15.65 4.54 -3.94
N GLU A 67 -15.47 5.85 -3.81
CA GLU A 67 -14.31 6.47 -3.17
C GLU A 67 -14.23 6.10 -1.69
N GLU A 68 -15.33 6.26 -0.96
CA GLU A 68 -15.38 5.90 0.46
C GLU A 68 -15.15 4.40 0.68
N PHE A 69 -15.78 3.55 -0.13
CA PHE A 69 -15.56 2.10 -0.05
C PHE A 69 -14.10 1.75 -0.34
N CYS A 70 -13.52 2.31 -1.40
CA CYS A 70 -12.14 2.06 -1.77
C CYS A 70 -11.17 2.50 -0.67
N ALA A 71 -11.36 3.70 -0.12
CA ALA A 71 -10.54 4.22 0.98
C ALA A 71 -10.66 3.35 2.24
N ALA A 72 -11.88 2.97 2.63
CA ALA A 72 -12.13 2.09 3.78
C ALA A 72 -11.51 0.70 3.58
N HIS A 73 -11.64 0.12 2.38
CA HIS A 73 -11.03 -1.17 2.06
C HIS A 73 -9.50 -1.12 2.11
N LEU A 74 -8.88 -0.08 1.56
CA LEU A 74 -7.43 0.09 1.64
C LEU A 74 -6.99 0.31 3.09
N ALA A 75 -7.78 1.03 3.89
CA ALA A 75 -7.48 1.27 5.29
C ALA A 75 -7.44 -0.04 6.10
N THR A 76 -8.34 -0.99 5.85
CA THR A 76 -8.30 -2.29 6.55
C THR A 76 -7.06 -3.11 6.21
N LEU A 77 -6.51 -2.98 5.00
CA LEU A 77 -5.23 -3.61 4.64
C LEU A 77 -4.06 -3.01 5.44
N CYS A 78 -4.05 -1.69 5.59
CA CYS A 78 -3.07 -0.98 6.41
C CYS A 78 -3.19 -1.35 7.89
N GLU A 79 -4.41 -1.40 8.45
CA GLU A 79 -4.63 -1.82 9.84
C GLU A 79 -4.18 -3.26 10.06
N ALA A 80 -4.50 -4.16 9.12
CA ALA A 80 -4.03 -5.54 9.19
C ALA A 80 -2.50 -5.62 9.17
N ALA A 81 -1.80 -4.80 8.37
CA ALA A 81 -0.34 -4.76 8.37
C ALA A 81 0.22 -4.30 9.73
N ILE A 82 -0.35 -3.25 10.32
CA ILE A 82 0.06 -2.77 11.65
C ILE A 82 -0.17 -3.83 12.72
N GLU A 83 -1.33 -4.47 12.75
CA GLU A 83 -1.61 -5.48 13.78
C GLU A 83 -0.69 -6.70 13.61
N ASN A 84 -0.41 -7.11 12.37
CA ASN A 84 0.47 -8.25 12.14
C ASN A 84 1.94 -7.92 12.42
N SER A 85 2.42 -6.68 12.22
CA SER A 85 3.78 -6.30 12.60
C SER A 85 3.96 -6.26 14.12
N LYS A 86 2.92 -5.87 14.89
CA LYS A 86 2.96 -5.97 16.37
C LYS A 86 3.11 -7.40 16.86
N LEU A 87 2.49 -8.36 16.17
CA LEU A 87 2.57 -9.78 16.51
C LEU A 87 3.92 -10.40 16.13
N SER A 88 4.66 -9.81 15.20
CA SER A 88 6.00 -10.24 14.81
C SER A 88 6.96 -9.06 14.58
N PRO A 89 7.35 -8.34 15.66
CA PRO A 89 8.02 -7.03 15.56
C PRO A 89 9.41 -7.09 14.93
N LYS A 90 10.04 -8.27 14.86
CA LYS A 90 11.33 -8.46 14.18
C LYS A 90 11.19 -8.86 12.70
N LEU A 91 9.99 -9.25 12.26
CA LEU A 91 9.76 -9.82 10.92
C LEU A 91 8.96 -8.87 10.01
N GLY A 92 8.06 -8.05 10.55
CA GLY A 92 7.26 -7.12 9.76
C GLY A 92 7.76 -5.69 9.81
N ARG A 93 8.18 -5.13 8.67
CA ARG A 93 8.57 -3.70 8.57
C ARG A 93 7.58 -2.91 7.70
N MET A 94 7.22 -1.71 8.15
CA MET A 94 6.45 -0.75 7.34
C MET A 94 7.43 0.09 6.53
N VAL A 95 7.23 0.20 5.22
CA VAL A 95 8.19 0.88 4.33
C VAL A 95 7.45 1.93 3.50
N ASN A 96 7.90 3.18 3.58
CA ASN A 96 7.38 4.23 2.72
C ASN A 96 7.83 3.98 1.28
N TYR A 97 6.90 4.14 0.34
CA TYR A 97 7.16 4.08 -1.09
C TYR A 97 8.07 5.22 -1.56
N GLU A 98 7.97 6.38 -0.93
CA GLU A 98 8.88 7.50 -1.17
C GLU A 98 10.31 7.10 -0.75
N GLY A 99 11.26 7.21 -1.68
CA GLY A 99 12.64 6.76 -1.46
C GLY A 99 12.81 5.23 -1.39
N LEU A 100 11.82 4.45 -1.84
CA LEU A 100 11.83 2.99 -1.71
C LEU A 100 13.10 2.33 -2.25
N LEU A 101 13.63 2.78 -3.39
CA LEU A 101 14.83 2.16 -3.99
C LEU A 101 16.04 2.28 -3.06
N ASN A 102 16.31 3.49 -2.55
CA ASN A 102 17.40 3.74 -1.62
C ASN A 102 17.19 2.95 -0.33
N ASN A 103 15.98 2.99 0.23
CA ASN A 103 15.63 2.22 1.44
C ASN A 103 15.80 0.71 1.23
N LEU A 104 15.45 0.19 0.05
CA LEU A 104 15.62 -1.23 -0.28
C LEU A 104 17.08 -1.65 -0.28
N VAL A 105 17.91 -0.89 -0.99
CA VAL A 105 19.31 -1.20 -1.21
C VAL A 105 20.17 -0.98 0.04
N ASP A 106 19.95 0.14 0.73
CA ASP A 106 20.84 0.57 1.82
C ASP A 106 20.41 0.01 3.19
N ASP A 107 19.16 -0.47 3.32
CA ASP A 107 18.65 -0.95 4.61
C ASP A 107 17.84 -2.26 4.55
N ILE A 108 16.72 -2.27 3.82
CA ILE A 108 15.76 -3.37 3.91
C ILE A 108 16.37 -4.70 3.43
N ILE A 109 17.00 -4.75 2.26
CA ILE A 109 17.60 -5.99 1.77
C ILE A 109 18.74 -6.47 2.70
N PRO A 110 19.79 -5.66 2.98
CA PRO A 110 20.89 -6.13 3.81
C PRO A 110 20.46 -6.47 5.25
N HIS A 111 19.76 -5.57 5.96
CA HIS A 111 19.52 -5.75 7.39
C HIS A 111 18.21 -6.49 7.71
N HIS A 112 17.17 -6.37 6.87
CA HIS A 112 15.90 -7.05 7.14
C HIS A 112 15.87 -8.47 6.59
N PHE A 113 16.27 -8.65 5.34
CA PHE A 113 16.17 -9.93 4.64
C PHE A 113 17.43 -10.79 4.74
N LEU A 114 18.62 -10.22 4.55
CA LEU A 114 19.87 -10.99 4.47
C LEU A 114 20.65 -11.08 5.79
N LYS A 115 20.38 -10.16 6.74
CA LYS A 115 21.13 -10.03 8.00
C LYS A 115 22.63 -9.80 7.77
N THR A 116 22.96 -8.95 6.80
CA THR A 116 24.32 -8.51 6.47
C THR A 116 24.46 -7.00 6.62
N ASP A 117 25.70 -6.50 6.77
CA ASP A 117 25.96 -5.06 6.96
C ASP A 117 25.78 -4.23 5.69
N LYS A 118 25.96 -4.85 4.52
CA LYS A 118 25.79 -4.18 3.23
C LYS A 118 25.43 -5.17 2.13
N LEU A 119 24.87 -4.62 1.07
CA LEU A 119 24.67 -5.33 -0.18
C LEU A 119 25.94 -5.27 -1.02
N ASP A 120 26.23 -6.35 -1.75
CA ASP A 120 27.32 -6.38 -2.72
C ASP A 120 27.09 -5.34 -3.85
N SER A 121 28.17 -4.69 -4.30
CA SER A 121 28.10 -3.62 -5.30
C SER A 121 27.50 -4.09 -6.63
N SER A 122 27.77 -5.34 -7.05
CA SER A 122 27.17 -5.89 -8.27
C SER A 122 25.66 -6.12 -8.11
N ALA A 123 25.21 -6.48 -6.91
CA ALA A 123 23.79 -6.64 -6.61
C ALA A 123 23.07 -5.29 -6.57
N LYS A 124 23.70 -4.26 -5.98
CA LYS A 124 23.19 -2.88 -6.01
C LYS A 124 23.00 -2.39 -7.45
N GLN A 125 24.02 -2.55 -8.31
CA GLN A 125 23.94 -2.16 -9.72
C GLN A 125 22.80 -2.87 -10.46
N ARG A 126 22.62 -4.19 -10.28
CA ARG A 126 21.52 -4.93 -10.92
C ARG A 126 20.15 -4.43 -10.47
N ILE A 127 20.00 -4.07 -9.19
CA ILE A 127 18.73 -3.52 -8.67
C ILE A 127 18.45 -2.16 -9.31
N GLU A 128 19.45 -1.28 -9.38
CA GLU A 128 19.35 0.03 -10.00
C GLU A 128 18.96 -0.08 -11.49
N GLU A 129 19.65 -0.93 -12.26
CA GLU A 129 19.35 -1.15 -13.68
C GLU A 129 17.91 -1.66 -13.92
N VAL A 130 17.42 -2.60 -13.11
CA VAL A 130 16.06 -3.14 -13.24
C VAL A 130 15.01 -2.12 -12.81
N SER A 131 15.32 -1.28 -11.83
CA SER A 131 14.38 -0.27 -11.29
C SER A 131 13.96 0.80 -12.30
N GLN A 132 14.77 1.01 -13.34
CA GLN A 132 14.49 1.96 -14.43
C GLN A 132 13.37 1.50 -15.38
N ARG A 133 12.87 0.26 -15.24
CA ARG A 133 11.83 -0.30 -16.12
C ARG A 133 10.45 -0.23 -15.49
N TYR A 134 9.47 0.27 -16.24
CA TYR A 134 8.10 0.33 -15.77
C TYR A 134 7.43 -1.05 -15.78
N SER A 135 7.17 -1.60 -14.59
CA SER A 135 6.62 -2.95 -14.40
C SER A 135 5.21 -3.15 -14.98
N LYS A 136 4.47 -2.08 -15.31
CA LYS A 136 3.15 -2.15 -15.94
C LYS A 136 3.21 -1.96 -17.47
N GLY A 137 4.41 -1.79 -18.05
CA GLY A 137 4.62 -1.81 -19.49
C GLY A 137 4.47 -3.24 -20.01
N ARG A 138 3.26 -3.62 -20.46
CA ARG A 138 3.02 -4.93 -21.08
C ARG A 138 3.79 -5.02 -22.40
N GLY A 139 4.86 -5.81 -22.45
CA GLY A 139 5.59 -6.17 -23.68
C GLY A 139 6.47 -5.07 -24.30
N ASN A 140 6.10 -3.80 -24.13
CA ASN A 140 6.93 -2.66 -24.48
C ASN A 140 7.57 -2.13 -23.21
N ALA A 141 8.89 -2.28 -23.09
CA ALA A 141 9.67 -1.72 -22.00
C ALA A 141 9.54 -0.20 -22.04
N LYS A 142 8.59 0.33 -21.27
CA LYS A 142 8.50 1.77 -21.01
C LYS A 142 9.51 2.09 -19.91
N GLU A 143 10.19 3.21 -20.07
CA GLU A 143 10.96 3.79 -18.98
C GLU A 143 10.04 4.09 -17.81
N TRP A 144 10.58 3.96 -16.60
CA TRP A 144 9.87 4.34 -15.39
C TRP A 144 9.62 5.85 -15.41
N GLU A 145 8.37 6.24 -15.19
CA GLU A 145 7.95 7.64 -15.08
C GLU A 145 7.29 7.86 -13.72
N GLU A 146 7.72 8.92 -13.03
CA GLU A 146 7.07 9.35 -11.80
C GLU A 146 5.68 9.94 -12.11
N ASP A 147 4.63 9.36 -11.53
CA ASP A 147 3.24 9.76 -11.76
C ASP A 147 2.58 10.41 -10.53
N SER A 148 3.37 10.74 -9.49
CA SER A 148 2.90 11.24 -8.20
C SER A 148 2.11 12.55 -8.34
N GLN A 149 2.70 13.57 -8.97
CA GLN A 149 2.06 14.89 -9.13
C GLN A 149 0.81 14.83 -10.02
N LEU A 150 0.90 14.07 -11.12
CA LEU A 150 -0.24 13.89 -12.04
C LEU A 150 -1.44 13.21 -11.38
N LYS A 151 -1.21 12.35 -10.39
CA LYS A 151 -2.29 11.74 -9.61
C LYS A 151 -2.95 12.75 -8.69
N GLU A 152 -2.17 13.58 -8.03
CA GLU A 152 -2.68 14.62 -7.15
C GLU A 152 -3.52 15.64 -7.94
N ASP A 153 -2.99 16.15 -9.04
CA ASP A 153 -3.67 17.17 -9.86
C ASP A 153 -4.98 16.65 -10.50
N LYS A 154 -5.06 15.34 -10.75
CA LYS A 154 -6.24 14.68 -11.34
C LYS A 154 -7.21 14.13 -10.30
N ALA A 155 -6.85 14.16 -9.02
CA ALA A 155 -7.73 13.67 -7.97
C ALA A 155 -8.96 14.57 -7.86
N TRP A 156 -10.14 13.95 -7.88
CA TRP A 156 -11.38 14.70 -7.69
C TRP A 156 -11.67 14.89 -6.20
N PRO A 157 -12.44 15.93 -5.81
CA PRO A 157 -12.64 16.30 -4.40
C PRO A 157 -13.10 15.13 -3.51
N GLU A 158 -13.94 14.24 -4.03
CA GLU A 158 -14.46 13.09 -3.28
C GLU A 158 -13.36 12.07 -2.91
N ILE A 159 -12.25 11.98 -3.65
CA ILE A 159 -11.09 11.17 -3.25
C ILE A 159 -10.43 11.77 -2.02
N HIS A 160 -10.18 13.07 -1.98
CA HIS A 160 -9.55 13.72 -0.82
C HIS A 160 -10.42 13.57 0.42
N VAL A 161 -11.73 13.76 0.30
CA VAL A 161 -12.69 13.58 1.40
C VAL A 161 -12.67 12.13 1.91
N ALA A 162 -12.75 11.15 1.01
CA ALA A 162 -12.74 9.74 1.38
C ALA A 162 -11.39 9.31 1.99
N ALA A 163 -10.27 9.76 1.40
CA ALA A 163 -8.93 9.51 1.91
C ALA A 163 -8.76 10.07 3.32
N ALA A 164 -9.08 11.35 3.53
CA ALA A 164 -8.98 12.00 4.83
C ALA A 164 -9.80 11.29 5.91
N LYS A 165 -11.01 10.84 5.56
CA LYS A 165 -11.93 10.18 6.50
C LYS A 165 -11.48 8.76 6.86
N TYR A 166 -11.03 7.97 5.90
CA TYR A 166 -10.81 6.53 6.10
C TYR A 166 -9.34 6.10 6.06
N LEU A 167 -8.55 6.59 5.10
CA LEU A 167 -7.21 6.06 4.82
C LEU A 167 -6.07 6.88 5.45
N GLN A 168 -6.18 8.21 5.49
CA GLN A 168 -5.19 9.09 6.12
C GLN A 168 -4.91 8.73 7.59
N PRO A 169 -5.93 8.43 8.44
CA PRO A 169 -5.68 8.15 9.84
C PRO A 169 -4.81 6.91 10.08
N VAL A 170 -4.87 5.91 9.20
CA VAL A 170 -4.02 4.72 9.31
C VAL A 170 -2.68 4.91 8.61
N PHE A 171 -2.63 5.71 7.54
CA PHE A 171 -1.38 6.13 6.91
C PHE A 171 -0.45 6.86 7.89
N GLU A 172 -0.96 7.80 8.69
CA GLU A 172 -0.12 8.47 9.70
C GLU A 172 0.38 7.51 10.77
N LYS A 173 -0.40 6.48 11.13
CA LYS A 173 0.08 5.43 12.04
C LYS A 173 1.23 4.64 11.43
N LEU A 174 1.17 4.34 10.12
CA LEU A 174 2.25 3.62 9.41
C LEU A 174 3.56 4.41 9.40
N LYS A 175 3.51 5.75 9.34
CA LYS A 175 4.72 6.61 9.41
C LYS A 175 5.44 6.58 10.74
N THR A 176 4.74 6.22 11.81
CA THR A 176 5.28 6.14 13.18
C THR A 176 5.73 4.73 13.59
N ARG A 177 5.78 3.79 12.64
CA ARG A 177 6.10 2.37 12.84
C ARG A 177 7.38 2.01 12.12
#